data_AF-A0AAX3DZC4-F1
#
_entry.id   AF-A0AAX3DZC4-F1
#
_cell.length_a   1.000
_cell.length_b   1.000
_cell.length_c   1.000
_cell.angle_alpha   90.00
_cell.angle_beta   90.00
_cell.angle_gamma   90.00
#
_symmetry.space_group_name_H-M   'P 1'
#
loop_
_entity.id
_entity.type
_entity.pdbx_description
1 polymer ?
#
loop_
_entity_poly.entity_id
_entity_poly.type
_entity_poly.pdbx_seq_one_letter_code
_entity_poly.pdbx_strand_id
1 'polypeptide(L)'
;MSGDAHGARTPSSMRTPIGKVRKFGPAGSGTSDFWRQRITGVAMTLLILPTIVVIMMLLGRNQAAAAQILGSPLISLIMILFIIASAIHMKIGMQVVIEDYVQNEKLKLVTIMANNFFSIAVALAAIFAIFKMASGV
;
A
#
# COMPACT_ATOMS: atom_id res chain seq x y z
N MET A 1 53.96 -19.31 -36.77
CA MET A 1 53.33 -18.02 -37.14
C MET A 1 51.87 -18.09 -36.76
N SER A 2 51.46 -17.19 -35.86
CA SER A 2 50.13 -17.09 -35.24
C SER A 2 49.08 -16.65 -36.26
N GLY A 3 47.91 -17.29 -36.26
CA GLY A 3 46.74 -16.90 -37.03
C GLY A 3 45.67 -16.40 -36.07
N ASP A 4 45.64 -15.10 -35.85
CA ASP A 4 44.76 -14.46 -34.87
C ASP A 4 43.34 -14.35 -35.47
N ALA A 5 42.43 -15.18 -34.97
CA ALA A 5 41.00 -15.09 -35.26
C ALA A 5 40.43 -13.84 -34.58
N HIS A 6 40.44 -12.72 -35.30
CA HIS A 6 39.83 -11.46 -34.88
C HIS A 6 38.34 -11.64 -34.55
N GLY A 7 38.03 -11.52 -33.25
CA GLY A 7 36.68 -11.55 -32.71
C GLY A 7 35.80 -10.47 -33.32
N ALA A 8 34.62 -10.88 -33.79
CA ALA A 8 33.58 -10.01 -34.32
C ALA A 8 33.15 -9.01 -33.24
N ARG A 9 33.48 -7.72 -33.43
CA ARG A 9 32.98 -6.64 -32.59
C ARG A 9 31.49 -6.46 -32.85
N THR A 10 30.66 -6.67 -31.82
CA THR A 10 29.23 -6.31 -31.86
C THR A 10 29.13 -4.79 -32.04
N PRO A 11 28.35 -4.26 -33.00
CA PRO A 11 28.29 -2.83 -33.26
C PRO A 11 27.72 -2.09 -32.04
N SER A 12 28.51 -1.18 -31.48
CA SER A 12 28.09 -0.29 -30.39
C SER A 12 26.95 0.59 -30.88
N SER A 13 25.76 0.45 -30.29
CA SER A 13 24.60 1.26 -30.65
C SER A 13 24.87 2.74 -30.40
N MET A 14 24.82 3.57 -31.44
CA MET A 14 24.95 5.05 -31.34
C MET A 14 23.68 5.74 -30.81
N ARG A 15 22.71 4.98 -30.30
CA ARG A 15 21.49 5.58 -29.72
C ARG A 15 21.82 6.14 -28.34
N THR A 16 21.59 7.44 -28.17
CA THR A 16 21.70 8.09 -26.87
C THR A 16 20.74 7.44 -25.87
N PRO A 17 21.09 7.39 -24.57
CA PRO A 17 20.21 6.88 -23.53
C PRO A 17 18.81 7.50 -23.59
N ILE A 18 18.73 8.81 -23.85
CA ILE A 18 17.48 9.56 -23.99
C ILE A 18 16.66 9.15 -25.22
N GLY A 19 17.30 8.83 -26.35
CA GLY A 19 16.64 8.30 -27.54
C GLY A 19 16.08 6.88 -27.35
N LYS A 20 16.66 6.10 -26.43
CA LYS A 20 16.17 4.77 -26.07
C LYS A 20 14.92 4.82 -25.19
N VAL A 21 14.82 5.81 -24.30
CA VAL A 21 13.70 5.95 -23.35
C VAL A 21 12.54 6.82 -23.84
N ARG A 22 12.77 7.78 -24.76
CA ARG A 22 11.71 8.66 -25.31
C ARG A 22 10.51 7.93 -25.92
N LYS A 23 10.70 6.70 -26.40
CA LYS A 23 9.66 5.88 -27.02
C LYS A 23 8.73 5.17 -26.03
N PHE A 24 9.06 5.14 -24.73
CA PHE A 24 8.24 4.45 -23.73
C PHE A 24 7.17 5.35 -23.09
N GLY A 25 7.24 6.68 -23.30
CA GLY A 25 6.30 7.64 -22.69
C GLY A 25 6.37 7.68 -21.16
N PRO A 26 5.67 8.62 -20.50
CA PRO A 26 5.51 8.59 -19.05
C PRO A 26 4.62 7.41 -18.65
N ALA A 27 4.96 6.69 -17.57
CA ALA A 27 4.10 5.64 -17.02
C ALA A 27 2.75 6.17 -16.48
N GLY A 28 2.65 7.48 -16.20
CA GLY A 28 1.40 8.21 -15.92
C GLY A 28 0.76 7.98 -14.54
N SER A 29 1.09 6.89 -13.83
CA SER A 29 0.44 6.51 -12.57
C SER A 29 1.08 7.12 -11.31
N GLY A 30 2.40 7.38 -11.33
CA GLY A 30 3.14 7.79 -10.12
C GLY A 30 2.60 9.05 -9.44
N THR A 31 2.12 10.04 -10.21
CA THR A 31 1.56 11.28 -9.66
C THR A 31 0.25 11.05 -8.90
N SER A 32 -0.56 10.10 -9.35
CA SER A 32 -1.82 9.70 -8.69
C SER A 32 -1.54 9.01 -7.37
N ASP A 33 -0.62 8.04 -7.34
CA ASP A 33 -0.27 7.31 -6.12
C ASP A 33 0.41 8.23 -5.10
N PHE A 34 1.29 9.11 -5.57
CA PHE A 34 1.85 10.20 -4.79
C PHE A 34 0.67 10.98 -4.15
N TRP A 35 -0.23 11.58 -4.93
CA TRP A 35 -1.32 12.40 -4.40
C TRP A 35 -2.22 11.64 -3.39
N ARG A 36 -2.59 10.40 -3.70
CA ARG A 36 -3.37 9.54 -2.81
C ARG A 36 -2.68 9.31 -1.46
N GLN A 37 -1.36 9.14 -1.44
CA GLN A 37 -0.60 8.95 -0.21
C GLN A 37 -0.67 10.17 0.73
N ARG A 38 -0.70 11.41 0.20
CA ARG A 38 -0.91 12.60 1.05
C ARG A 38 -2.34 12.70 1.56
N ILE A 39 -3.32 12.45 0.70
CA ILE A 39 -4.73 12.49 1.14
C ILE A 39 -4.94 11.50 2.28
N THR A 40 -4.46 10.27 2.15
CA THR A 40 -4.61 9.27 3.21
C THR A 40 -3.79 9.63 4.44
N GLY A 41 -2.59 10.21 4.31
CA GLY A 41 -1.80 10.70 5.44
C GLY A 41 -2.50 11.81 6.22
N VAL A 42 -3.10 12.80 5.54
CA VAL A 42 -3.91 13.86 6.16
C VAL A 42 -5.16 13.28 6.82
N ALA A 43 -5.88 12.38 6.12
CA ALA A 43 -7.05 11.73 6.68
C ALA A 43 -6.72 10.94 7.96
N MET A 44 -5.63 10.16 7.96
CA MET A 44 -5.16 9.45 9.16
C MET A 44 -4.74 10.40 10.27
N THR A 45 -4.10 11.53 9.96
CA THR A 45 -3.71 12.54 10.96
C THR A 45 -4.94 13.13 11.66
N LEU A 46 -6.04 13.33 10.94
CA LEU A 46 -7.30 13.79 11.53
C LEU A 46 -8.01 12.67 12.31
N LEU A 47 -8.03 11.45 11.77
CA LEU A 47 -8.72 10.30 12.34
C LEU A 47 -7.99 9.64 13.53
N ILE A 48 -6.69 9.91 13.71
CA ILE A 48 -5.93 9.33 14.82
C ILE A 48 -6.43 9.84 16.17
N LEU A 49 -6.86 11.10 16.26
CA LEU A 49 -7.35 11.70 17.50
C LEU A 49 -8.58 10.95 18.05
N PRO A 50 -9.70 10.80 17.30
CA PRO A 50 -10.82 10.02 17.78
C PRO A 50 -10.48 8.53 17.93
N THR A 51 -9.60 7.96 17.11
CA THR A 51 -9.14 6.57 17.27
C THR A 51 -8.43 6.36 18.60
N ILE A 52 -7.56 7.29 19.04
CA ILE A 52 -6.91 7.24 20.35
C ILE A 52 -7.95 7.29 21.48
N VAL A 53 -8.97 8.14 21.37
CA VAL A 53 -10.06 8.20 22.35
C VAL A 53 -10.79 6.85 22.42
N VAL A 54 -11.09 6.23 21.29
CA VAL A 54 -11.71 4.88 21.25
C VAL A 54 -10.80 3.85 21.92
N ILE A 55 -9.50 3.86 21.65
CA ILE A 55 -8.53 2.96 22.31
C ILE A 55 -8.57 3.16 23.83
N MET A 56 -8.59 4.40 24.31
CA MET A 56 -8.67 4.70 25.74
C MET A 56 -9.97 4.19 26.37
N MET A 57 -11.11 4.24 25.65
CA MET A 57 -12.38 3.68 26.12
C MET A 57 -12.37 2.17 26.28
N LEU A 58 -11.50 1.46 25.54
CA LEU A 58 -11.37 0.00 25.56
C LEU A 58 -10.47 -0.51 26.70
N LEU A 59 -9.62 0.33 27.28
CA LEU A 59 -8.68 -0.09 28.32
C LEU A 59 -9.41 -0.65 29.54
N GLY A 60 -9.00 -1.85 29.99
CA GLY A 60 -9.59 -2.53 31.15
C GLY A 60 -11.01 -3.07 30.93
N ARG A 61 -11.56 -2.99 29.72
CA ARG A 61 -12.89 -3.54 29.40
C ARG A 61 -12.82 -5.02 29.04
N ASN A 62 -13.88 -5.76 29.39
CA ASN A 62 -14.05 -7.13 28.95
C ASN A 62 -14.54 -7.19 27.48
N GLN A 63 -14.54 -8.39 26.90
CA GLN A 63 -14.90 -8.59 25.49
C GLN A 63 -16.30 -8.07 25.14
N ALA A 64 -17.28 -8.26 26.03
CA ALA A 64 -18.66 -7.80 25.80
C ALA A 64 -18.76 -6.27 25.72
N ALA A 65 -18.11 -5.56 26.66
CA ALA A 65 -18.07 -4.10 26.65
C ALA A 65 -17.28 -3.55 25.44
N ALA A 66 -16.18 -4.21 25.05
CA ALA A 66 -15.43 -3.84 23.85
C ALA A 66 -16.27 -3.94 22.58
N ALA A 67 -17.03 -5.03 22.43
CA ALA A 67 -17.93 -5.23 21.30
C ALA A 67 -19.04 -4.17 21.25
N GLN A 68 -19.61 -3.79 22.40
CA GLN A 68 -20.61 -2.71 22.48
C GLN A 68 -20.05 -1.34 22.08
N ILE A 69 -18.84 -1.01 22.55
CA ILE A 69 -18.19 0.27 22.20
C ILE A 69 -17.89 0.31 20.70
N LEU A 70 -17.20 -0.71 20.18
CA LEU A 70 -16.79 -0.78 18.77
C LEU A 70 -17.97 -0.94 17.80
N GLY A 71 -19.07 -1.54 18.24
CA GLY A 71 -20.31 -1.68 17.47
C GLY A 71 -21.21 -0.46 17.50
N SER A 72 -20.89 0.58 18.28
CA SER A 72 -21.71 1.81 18.27
C SER A 72 -21.58 2.55 16.92
N PRO A 73 -22.68 3.03 16.32
CA PRO A 73 -22.67 3.50 14.92
C PRO A 73 -21.59 4.54 14.59
N LEU A 74 -21.38 5.51 15.50
CA LEU A 74 -20.39 6.57 15.30
C LEU A 74 -18.96 6.04 15.42
N ILE A 75 -18.68 5.18 16.41
CA ILE A 75 -17.34 4.60 16.59
C ILE A 75 -17.03 3.66 15.43
N SER A 76 -17.97 2.79 15.05
CA SER A 76 -17.81 1.91 13.89
C SER A 76 -17.48 2.70 12.62
N LEU A 77 -18.18 3.81 12.37
CA LEU A 77 -17.91 4.67 11.21
C LEU A 77 -16.49 5.25 11.25
N ILE A 78 -16.07 5.82 12.39
CA ILE A 78 -14.71 6.36 12.58
C ILE A 78 -13.66 5.28 12.33
N MET A 79 -13.85 4.10 12.93
CA MET A 79 -12.92 2.98 12.78
C MET A 79 -12.84 2.48 11.34
N ILE A 80 -13.97 2.36 10.63
CA ILE A 80 -14.00 1.94 9.21
C ILE A 80 -13.28 2.97 8.35
N LEU A 81 -13.52 4.27 8.54
CA LEU A 81 -12.81 5.32 7.80
C LEU A 81 -11.30 5.27 8.06
N PHE A 82 -10.90 5.06 9.32
CA PHE A 82 -9.50 4.93 9.69
C PHE A 82 -8.85 3.68 9.06
N ILE A 83 -9.54 2.55 9.05
CA ILE A 83 -9.08 1.29 8.42
C ILE A 83 -8.89 1.48 6.92
N ILE A 84 -9.86 2.09 6.21
CA ILE A 84 -9.77 2.31 4.76
C ILE A 84 -8.59 3.24 4.44
N ALA A 85 -8.46 4.36 5.15
CA ALA A 85 -7.35 5.29 4.94
C ALA A 85 -6.00 4.61 5.19
N SER A 86 -5.88 3.85 6.28
CA SER A 86 -4.68 3.12 6.66
C SER A 86 -4.30 2.04 5.66
N ALA A 87 -5.27 1.25 5.18
CA ALA A 87 -5.01 0.18 4.21
C ALA A 87 -4.53 0.73 2.86
N ILE A 88 -5.13 1.83 2.38
CA ILE A 88 -4.67 2.50 1.15
C ILE A 88 -3.27 3.09 1.36
N HIS A 89 -3.02 3.75 2.50
CA HIS A 89 -1.72 4.33 2.81
C HIS A 89 -0.62 3.26 2.88
N MET A 90 -0.89 2.15 3.58
CA MET A 90 0.00 0.99 3.68
C MET A 90 0.29 0.39 2.30
N LYS A 91 -0.76 0.15 1.49
CA LYS A 91 -0.62 -0.40 0.13
C LYS A 91 0.35 0.42 -0.70
N ILE A 92 0.17 1.74 -0.73
CA ILE A 92 1.01 2.64 -1.55
C ILE A 92 2.42 2.73 -0.98
N GLY A 93 2.57 2.94 0.34
CA GLY A 93 3.87 3.06 0.98
C GLY A 93 4.73 1.81 0.81
N MET A 94 4.14 0.63 1.03
CA MET A 94 4.83 -0.64 0.83
C MET A 94 5.17 -0.89 -0.64
N GLN A 95 4.32 -0.46 -1.58
CA GLN A 95 4.63 -0.57 -3.00
C GLN A 95 5.88 0.25 -3.37
N VAL A 96 6.01 1.48 -2.88
CA VAL A 96 7.21 2.31 -3.09
C VAL A 96 8.46 1.63 -2.53
N VAL A 97 8.38 1.09 -1.31
CA VAL A 97 9.49 0.33 -0.70
C VAL A 97 9.88 -0.88 -1.56
N ILE A 98 8.91 -1.64 -2.06
CA ILE A 98 9.19 -2.80 -2.91
C ILE A 98 9.86 -2.37 -4.22
N GLU A 99 9.36 -1.31 -4.87
CA GLU A 99 9.89 -0.79 -6.13
C GLU A 99 11.32 -0.26 -5.99
N ASP A 100 11.67 0.33 -4.85
CA ASP A 100 12.99 0.88 -4.57
C ASP A 100 14.02 -0.20 -4.20
N TYR A 101 13.62 -1.21 -3.42
CA TYR A 101 14.56 -2.15 -2.79
C TYR A 101 14.61 -3.55 -3.42
N VAL A 102 13.58 -3.98 -4.16
CA VAL A 102 13.56 -5.33 -4.78
C VAL A 102 14.11 -5.28 -6.20
N GLN A 103 15.38 -5.68 -6.37
CA GLN A 103 16.07 -5.62 -7.67
C GLN A 103 15.68 -6.76 -8.62
N ASN A 104 15.30 -7.93 -8.10
CA ASN A 104 14.90 -9.06 -8.94
C ASN A 104 13.47 -8.86 -9.47
N GLU A 105 13.32 -8.77 -10.79
CA GLU A 105 12.02 -8.47 -11.42
C GLU A 105 10.90 -9.48 -11.14
N LYS A 106 11.24 -10.78 -11.05
CA LYS A 106 10.23 -11.82 -10.70
C LYS A 106 9.78 -11.68 -9.25
N LEU A 107 10.73 -11.46 -8.35
CA LEU A 107 10.44 -11.26 -6.93
C LEU A 107 9.65 -9.96 -6.71
N LYS A 108 9.98 -8.89 -7.42
CA LYS A 108 9.26 -7.61 -7.39
C LYS A 108 7.80 -7.79 -7.77
N LEU A 109 7.53 -8.49 -8.87
CA LEU A 109 6.15 -8.78 -9.29
C LEU A 109 5.37 -9.57 -8.22
N VAL A 110 5.95 -10.65 -7.69
CA VAL A 110 5.30 -11.48 -6.66
C VAL A 110 5.04 -10.68 -5.39
N THR A 111 5.99 -9.86 -4.96
CA THR A 111 5.84 -9.04 -3.74
C THR A 111 4.85 -7.90 -3.92
N ILE A 112 4.77 -7.27 -5.10
CA ILE A 112 3.71 -6.29 -5.42
C ILE A 112 2.33 -6.97 -5.39
N MET A 113 2.19 -8.16 -5.97
CA MET A 113 0.93 -8.92 -5.91
C MET A 113 0.57 -9.24 -4.46
N ALA A 114 1.51 -9.76 -3.68
CA ALA A 114 1.31 -10.07 -2.27
C ALA A 114 0.88 -8.83 -1.45
N ASN A 115 1.52 -7.68 -1.66
CA ASN A 115 1.16 -6.42 -1.00
C ASN A 115 -0.29 -6.01 -1.28
N ASN A 116 -0.75 -6.15 -2.53
CA ASN A 116 -2.13 -5.85 -2.90
C ASN A 116 -3.13 -6.79 -2.20
N PHE A 117 -2.90 -8.11 -2.28
CA PHE A 117 -3.77 -9.08 -1.61
C PHE A 117 -3.78 -8.91 -0.10
N PHE A 118 -2.61 -8.70 0.50
CA PHE A 118 -2.47 -8.48 1.93
C PHE A 118 -3.23 -7.23 2.38
N SER A 119 -3.06 -6.10 1.68
CA SER A 119 -3.74 -4.85 2.02
C SER A 119 -5.26 -4.97 1.95
N ILE A 120 -5.77 -5.66 0.93
CA ILE A 120 -7.22 -5.91 0.77
C ILE A 120 -7.71 -6.86 1.87
N ALA A 121 -6.98 -7.95 2.15
CA ALA A 121 -7.36 -8.91 3.18
C ALA A 121 -7.43 -8.27 4.57
N VAL A 122 -6.44 -7.46 4.94
CA VAL A 122 -6.42 -6.72 6.21
C VAL A 122 -7.60 -5.75 6.29
N ALA A 123 -7.85 -4.98 5.23
CA ALA A 123 -8.98 -4.04 5.19
C ALA A 123 -10.32 -4.76 5.35
N LEU A 124 -10.56 -5.81 4.56
CA LEU A 124 -11.81 -6.57 4.59
C LEU A 124 -12.01 -7.27 5.93
N ALA A 125 -10.99 -7.90 6.49
CA ALA A 125 -11.09 -8.59 7.77
C ALA A 125 -11.43 -7.61 8.91
N ALA A 126 -10.76 -6.46 8.97
CA ALA A 126 -11.00 -5.46 10.00
C ALA A 126 -12.37 -4.78 9.83
N ILE A 127 -12.76 -4.42 8.60
CA ILE A 127 -14.08 -3.85 8.30
C ILE A 127 -15.18 -4.85 8.65
N PHE A 128 -15.03 -6.11 8.23
CA PHE A 128 -15.99 -7.17 8.56
C PHE A 128 -16.16 -7.35 10.07
N ALA A 129 -15.06 -7.35 10.84
CA ALA A 129 -15.13 -7.45 12.29
C ALA A 129 -15.92 -6.29 12.92
N ILE A 130 -15.67 -5.05 12.49
CA ILE A 130 -16.42 -3.87 12.97
C ILE A 130 -17.90 -3.96 12.59
N PHE A 131 -18.21 -4.28 11.33
CA PHE A 131 -19.58 -4.45 10.88
C PHE A 131 -20.32 -5.54 11.66
N LYS A 132 -19.66 -6.68 11.90
CA LYS A 132 -20.24 -7.78 12.67
C LYS A 132 -20.67 -7.32 14.07
N MET A 133 -19.78 -6.62 14.77
CA MET A 133 -20.09 -6.05 16.09
C MET A 133 -21.21 -5.00 16.03
N ALA A 134 -21.27 -4.20 14.96
CA ALA A 134 -22.30 -3.18 14.78
C ALA A 134 -23.67 -3.75 14.41
N SER A 135 -23.71 -4.87 13.67
CA SER A 135 -24.97 -5.54 13.28
C SER A 135 -25.61 -6.35 14.41
N GLY A 136 -24.86 -6.65 15.48
CA GLY A 136 -25.34 -7.47 16.59
C GLY A 136 -25.55 -8.95 16.25
N VAL A 137 -24.94 -9.44 15.16
CA VAL A 137 -25.01 -10.82 14.66
C VAL A 137 -23.62 -11.47 14.67
#